data_AF-A0A7C6UF26-F1
#
_entry.id   AF-A0A7C6UF26-F1
#
_cell.length_a   1.000
_cell.length_b   1.000
_cell.length_c   1.000
_cell.angle_alpha   90.00
_cell.angle_beta   90.00
_cell.angle_gamma   90.00
#
_symmetry.space_group_name_H-M   'P 1'
#
loop_
_entity.id
_entity.type
_entity.pdbx_description
1 polymer ?
#
loop_
_entity_poly.entity_id
_entity_poly.type
_entity_poly.pdbx_seq_one_letter_code
_entity_poly.pdbx_strand_id
1 'polypeptide(L)'
;MLHLIQGTTRCDRYDYLSAVACGTIGGLVDIFLVGAPTEGALGAWSDAQVDSAVMRYARLVGWDPRNEQKGNVASAIGFLERKYPVNYDQRHTRDVGGAFDMSAKNHHIKSLAHSPSPVGLFFSMLNQFTSTASFVSDGQLVTIQSETFELEGHNPVAKLFCGTANWFGHLMSDVAGSSGSRGNAGRGTGIAVPFYELFQFLPLGQFNVGKHKQDIATIAVRAFQEGYDARHGISMALPVILTDLSIRFIWALRRYFEDGLPASECIPTAKHDELRLMLLLGHGTLAVIDALDAGVRSKGNYLMFFMRLNLLAWFRFTLMVVKEIGIQTGLSDTAQMNIDAYRKIEEALDMYLDELEGLDYDRFEEEANAYRIFEQKLSVATSSEDITAMLEDFLVHFEIPLPWEDDFNEHMEDPDNYFVFE
;
A
#
# COMPACT_ATOMS: atom_id res chain seq x y z
N MET A 1 -1.57 -23.13 -20.82
CA MET A 1 -0.69 -22.30 -19.98
C MET A 1 0.78 -22.63 -20.20
N LEU A 2 1.25 -23.87 -19.94
CA LEU A 2 2.64 -24.28 -20.24
C LEU A 2 3.07 -24.04 -21.70
N HIS A 3 2.16 -24.28 -22.66
CA HIS A 3 2.45 -24.06 -24.09
C HIS A 3 2.58 -22.59 -24.50
N LEU A 4 2.03 -21.65 -23.71
CA LEU A 4 2.22 -20.20 -23.92
C LEU A 4 3.58 -19.73 -23.37
N ILE A 5 4.14 -20.45 -22.41
CA ILE A 5 5.39 -20.09 -21.70
C ILE A 5 6.63 -20.68 -22.41
N GLN A 6 6.48 -21.84 -23.06
CA GLN A 6 7.58 -22.57 -23.71
C GLN A 6 8.19 -21.88 -24.94
N GLY A 7 7.51 -20.90 -25.54
CA GLY A 7 7.97 -20.26 -26.77
C GLY A 7 9.18 -19.33 -26.60
N THR A 8 9.46 -18.84 -25.38
CA THR A 8 10.40 -17.73 -25.14
C THR A 8 11.30 -17.89 -23.90
N THR A 9 11.08 -18.87 -23.02
CA THR A 9 11.82 -18.98 -21.75
C THR A 9 12.86 -20.11 -21.74
N ARG A 10 14.08 -19.79 -21.29
CA ARG A 10 15.27 -20.65 -21.28
C ARG A 10 15.48 -21.42 -19.96
N CYS A 11 14.41 -21.71 -19.20
CA CYS A 11 14.54 -22.53 -18.00
C CYS A 11 15.01 -23.94 -18.35
N ASP A 12 15.98 -24.44 -17.59
CA ASP A 12 16.43 -25.82 -17.72
C ASP A 12 15.75 -26.75 -16.71
N ARG A 13 16.10 -28.04 -16.77
CA ARG A 13 15.53 -29.06 -15.87
C ARG A 13 15.76 -28.78 -14.39
N TYR A 14 16.86 -28.13 -14.04
CA TYR A 14 17.22 -27.87 -12.65
C TYR A 14 16.50 -26.61 -12.13
N ASP A 15 16.16 -25.65 -12.99
CA ASP A 15 15.29 -24.53 -12.64
C ASP A 15 13.89 -25.03 -12.26
N TYR A 16 13.34 -25.92 -13.08
CA TYR A 16 12.06 -26.55 -12.79
C TYR A 16 12.10 -27.39 -11.52
N LEU A 17 13.13 -28.21 -11.34
CA LEU A 17 13.27 -29.08 -10.18
C LEU A 17 13.43 -28.26 -8.89
N SER A 18 14.26 -27.22 -8.91
CA SER A 18 14.49 -26.35 -7.75
C SER A 18 13.24 -25.54 -7.39
N ALA A 19 12.52 -25.01 -8.38
CA ALA A 19 11.25 -24.33 -8.16
C ALA A 19 10.22 -25.23 -7.46
N VAL A 20 10.01 -26.44 -7.99
CA VAL A 20 9.09 -27.43 -7.40
C VAL A 20 9.55 -27.87 -6.01
N ALA A 21 10.86 -28.08 -5.80
CA ALA A 21 11.41 -28.44 -4.50
C ALA A 21 11.16 -27.34 -3.46
N CYS A 22 11.43 -26.07 -3.80
CA CYS A 22 11.14 -24.93 -2.92
C CYS A 22 9.65 -24.82 -2.58
N GLY A 23 8.78 -24.96 -3.59
CA GLY A 23 7.33 -24.98 -3.37
C GLY A 23 6.86 -26.14 -2.49
N THR A 24 7.48 -27.31 -2.65
CA THR A 24 7.23 -28.47 -1.80
C THR A 24 7.63 -28.22 -0.36
N ILE A 25 8.83 -27.66 -0.12
CA ILE A 25 9.29 -27.28 1.22
C ILE A 25 8.32 -26.28 1.85
N GLY A 26 7.91 -25.25 1.11
CA GLY A 26 6.92 -24.28 1.58
C GLY A 26 5.57 -24.93 1.94
N GLY A 27 5.06 -25.83 1.10
CA GLY A 27 3.84 -26.59 1.39
C GLY A 27 3.96 -27.48 2.62
N LEU A 28 5.11 -28.13 2.84
CA LEU A 28 5.32 -28.93 4.05
C LEU A 28 5.40 -28.07 5.31
N VAL A 29 6.06 -26.91 5.24
CA VAL A 29 6.08 -25.93 6.34
C VAL A 29 4.67 -25.46 6.67
N ASP A 30 3.85 -25.18 5.66
CA ASP A 30 2.46 -24.81 5.84
C ASP A 30 1.66 -25.91 6.57
N ILE A 31 1.73 -27.15 6.07
CA ILE A 31 1.02 -28.30 6.66
C ILE A 31 1.42 -28.55 8.12
N PHE A 32 2.73 -28.59 8.40
CA PHE A 32 3.22 -29.06 9.70
C PHE A 32 3.41 -27.95 10.73
N LEU A 33 3.68 -26.72 10.30
CA LEU A 33 4.04 -25.63 11.19
C LEU A 33 2.95 -24.54 11.25
N VAL A 34 2.17 -24.32 10.18
CA VAL A 34 1.03 -23.38 10.19
C VAL A 34 -0.25 -24.10 10.63
N GLY A 35 -0.69 -25.11 9.86
CA GLY A 35 -1.90 -25.88 10.15
C GLY A 35 -3.18 -25.03 10.22
N ALA A 36 -4.20 -25.53 10.91
CA ALA A 36 -5.39 -24.72 11.21
C ALA A 36 -5.09 -23.69 12.32
N PRO A 37 -5.88 -22.61 12.44
CA PRO A 37 -5.78 -21.65 13.53
C PRO A 37 -5.63 -22.33 14.88
N THR A 38 -4.68 -21.85 15.69
CA THR A 38 -4.38 -22.33 17.05
C THR A 38 -3.77 -23.74 17.17
N GLU A 39 -3.59 -24.50 16.09
CA GLU A 39 -2.98 -25.84 16.13
C GLU A 39 -1.46 -25.84 15.91
N GLY A 40 -0.96 -24.99 15.00
CA GLY A 40 0.45 -25.01 14.56
C GLY A 40 1.42 -24.26 15.46
N ALA A 41 2.69 -24.68 15.46
CA ALA A 41 3.77 -24.02 16.20
C ALA A 41 4.00 -22.57 15.75
N LEU A 42 3.81 -22.27 14.46
CA LEU A 42 3.91 -20.90 13.96
C LEU A 42 2.77 -20.01 14.45
N GLY A 43 1.60 -20.57 14.75
CA GLY A 43 0.49 -19.82 15.35
C GLY A 43 0.85 -19.32 16.75
N ALA A 44 1.44 -20.18 17.59
CA ALA A 44 1.93 -19.77 18.91
C ALA A 44 3.06 -18.73 18.81
N TRP A 45 3.96 -18.91 17.82
CA TRP A 45 5.02 -17.95 17.55
C TRP A 45 4.45 -16.59 17.12
N SER A 46 3.52 -16.55 16.16
CA SER A 46 2.97 -15.30 15.65
C SER A 46 2.14 -14.56 16.69
N ASP A 47 1.37 -15.28 17.52
CA ASP A 47 0.67 -14.70 18.67
C ASP A 47 1.68 -14.01 19.62
N ALA A 48 2.80 -14.65 19.96
CA ALA A 48 3.83 -14.06 20.82
C ALA A 48 4.53 -12.85 20.17
N GLN A 49 4.77 -12.88 18.86
CA GLN A 49 5.32 -11.74 18.13
C GLN A 49 4.38 -10.53 18.16
N VAL A 50 3.08 -10.77 17.97
CA VAL A 50 2.06 -9.72 18.03
C VAL A 50 1.92 -9.17 19.45
N ASP A 51 1.87 -10.02 20.47
CA ASP A 51 1.88 -9.57 21.88
C ASP A 51 3.09 -8.65 22.17
N SER A 52 4.28 -9.05 21.72
CA SER A 52 5.49 -8.23 21.86
C SER A 52 5.38 -6.91 21.09
N ALA A 53 4.83 -6.91 19.89
CA ALA A 53 4.64 -5.70 19.09
C ALA A 53 3.68 -4.71 19.78
N VAL A 54 2.54 -5.20 20.27
CA VAL A 54 1.56 -4.40 21.03
C VAL A 54 2.19 -3.80 22.27
N MET A 55 2.92 -4.59 23.08
CA MET A 55 3.59 -4.08 24.27
C MET A 55 4.66 -3.03 23.94
N ARG A 56 5.44 -3.23 22.86
CA ARG A 56 6.44 -2.26 22.42
C ARG A 56 5.80 -0.96 21.94
N TYR A 57 4.76 -1.06 21.12
CA TYR A 57 4.02 0.11 20.65
C TYR A 57 3.42 0.87 21.82
N ALA A 58 2.79 0.16 22.77
CA ALA A 58 2.26 0.78 23.98
C ALA A 58 3.33 1.56 24.75
N ARG A 59 4.53 1.00 24.95
CA ARG A 59 5.65 1.73 25.61
C ARG A 59 6.08 2.96 24.81
N LEU A 60 6.20 2.84 23.48
CA LEU A 60 6.56 3.96 22.60
C LEU A 60 5.58 5.12 22.74
N VAL A 61 4.29 4.82 22.96
CA VAL A 61 3.23 5.83 23.10
C VAL A 61 2.88 6.14 24.56
N GLY A 62 3.74 5.81 25.52
CA GLY A 62 3.65 6.27 26.91
C GLY A 62 2.99 5.30 27.91
N TRP A 63 2.90 4.01 27.59
CA TRP A 63 2.53 2.99 28.58
C TRP A 63 3.67 2.75 29.56
N ASP A 64 3.48 3.18 30.80
CA ASP A 64 4.41 2.96 31.92
C ASP A 64 3.76 2.06 33.01
N PRO A 65 3.82 0.72 32.84
CA PRO A 65 3.24 -0.20 33.80
C PRO A 65 4.10 -0.35 35.06
N ARG A 66 3.44 -0.65 36.19
CA ARG A 66 4.15 -1.13 37.39
C ARG A 66 4.98 -2.37 37.06
N ASN A 67 6.05 -2.64 37.83
CA ASN A 67 6.97 -3.75 37.57
C ASN A 67 6.27 -5.09 37.34
N GLU A 68 5.21 -5.39 38.10
CA GLU A 68 4.40 -6.61 38.00
C GLU A 68 3.60 -6.73 36.70
N GLN A 69 3.35 -5.62 36.00
CA GLN A 69 2.54 -5.55 34.77
C GLN A 69 3.39 -5.37 33.50
N LYS A 70 4.72 -5.28 33.61
CA LYS A 70 5.62 -5.05 32.46
C LYS A 70 5.52 -6.09 31.34
N GLY A 71 5.15 -7.33 31.68
CA GLY A 71 4.91 -8.42 30.73
C GLY A 71 3.42 -8.72 30.48
N ASN A 72 2.51 -7.90 31.01
CA ASN A 72 1.07 -8.15 30.90
C ASN A 72 0.52 -7.48 29.63
N VAL A 73 0.33 -8.27 28.56
CA VAL A 73 -0.22 -7.78 27.30
C VAL A 73 -1.64 -7.22 27.45
N ALA A 74 -2.49 -7.79 28.31
CA ALA A 74 -3.84 -7.28 28.56
C ALA A 74 -3.81 -5.86 29.14
N SER A 75 -2.81 -5.55 29.98
CA SER A 75 -2.60 -4.20 30.50
C SER A 75 -2.15 -3.22 29.41
N ALA A 76 -1.30 -3.66 28.48
CA ALA A 76 -0.87 -2.84 27.35
C ALA A 76 -2.05 -2.54 26.40
N ILE A 77 -2.82 -3.57 26.05
CA ILE A 77 -4.03 -3.46 25.23
C ILE A 77 -5.01 -2.48 25.87
N GLY A 78 -5.33 -2.66 27.16
CA GLY A 78 -6.27 -1.78 27.84
C GLY A 78 -5.80 -0.32 27.91
N PHE A 79 -4.48 -0.07 27.93
CA PHE A 79 -3.95 1.29 27.80
C PHE A 79 -4.21 1.86 26.40
N LEU A 80 -3.99 1.07 25.34
CA LEU A 80 -4.21 1.51 23.96
C LEU A 80 -5.69 1.70 23.64
N GLU A 81 -6.57 0.80 24.11
CA GLU A 81 -8.03 0.92 23.97
C GLU A 81 -8.53 2.27 24.53
N ARG A 82 -7.95 2.76 25.64
CA ARG A 82 -8.28 4.06 26.23
C ARG A 82 -7.62 5.24 25.51
N LYS A 83 -6.42 5.03 24.96
CA LYS A 83 -5.63 6.10 24.32
C LYS A 83 -6.13 6.41 22.91
N TYR A 84 -6.65 5.40 22.20
CA TYR A 84 -7.10 5.50 20.81
C TYR A 84 -8.60 5.16 20.71
N PRO A 85 -9.48 5.99 21.32
CA PRO A 85 -10.91 5.79 21.22
C PRO A 85 -11.37 6.06 19.79
N VAL A 86 -12.39 5.33 19.36
CA VAL A 86 -13.06 5.51 18.07
C VAL A 86 -14.56 5.37 18.25
N ASN A 87 -15.34 5.96 17.36
CA ASN A 87 -16.80 5.91 17.42
C ASN A 87 -17.40 4.67 16.72
N TYR A 88 -16.60 3.75 16.19
CA TYR A 88 -17.09 2.59 15.44
C TYR A 88 -16.78 1.24 16.11
N ASP A 89 -16.48 1.25 17.42
CA ASP A 89 -16.15 0.07 18.25
C ASP A 89 -17.38 -0.55 18.94
N GLN A 90 -18.53 -0.64 18.25
CA GLN A 90 -19.72 -1.32 18.79
C GLN A 90 -19.47 -2.84 18.84
N ARG A 91 -19.81 -3.47 19.97
CA ARG A 91 -19.38 -4.84 20.29
C ARG A 91 -20.51 -5.86 20.18
N HIS A 92 -21.75 -5.42 20.37
CA HIS A 92 -22.91 -6.31 20.45
C HIS A 92 -24.12 -5.73 19.71
N THR A 93 -25.09 -6.59 19.36
CA THR A 93 -26.37 -6.19 18.71
C THR A 93 -27.07 -5.02 19.41
N ARG A 94 -26.97 -4.94 20.74
CA ARG A 94 -27.55 -3.85 21.53
C ARG A 94 -26.92 -2.50 21.22
N ASP A 95 -25.61 -2.47 20.97
CA ASP A 95 -24.84 -1.23 20.75
C ASP A 95 -25.21 -0.58 19.41
N VAL A 96 -25.77 -1.37 18.48
CA VAL A 96 -26.29 -0.90 17.19
C VAL A 96 -27.82 -0.80 17.16
N GLY A 97 -28.46 -0.74 18.33
CA GLY A 97 -29.90 -0.58 18.44
C GLY A 97 -30.73 -1.74 17.87
N GLY A 98 -30.13 -2.94 17.75
CA GLY A 98 -30.80 -4.10 17.16
C GLY A 98 -30.88 -4.09 15.64
N ALA A 99 -30.11 -3.24 14.95
CA ALA A 99 -30.13 -3.15 13.48
C ALA A 99 -29.72 -4.45 12.78
N PHE A 100 -28.78 -5.21 13.37
CA PHE A 100 -28.31 -6.51 12.87
C PHE A 100 -27.58 -7.28 13.97
N ASP A 101 -27.39 -8.58 13.76
CA ASP A 101 -26.74 -9.45 14.75
C ASP A 101 -25.22 -9.33 14.75
N MET A 102 -24.65 -9.11 15.94
CA MET A 102 -23.21 -9.17 16.16
C MET A 102 -22.86 -9.54 17.61
N SER A 103 -21.59 -9.88 17.80
CA SER A 103 -20.99 -10.22 19.08
C SER A 103 -19.56 -9.72 19.17
N ALA A 104 -19.01 -9.67 20.38
CA ALA A 104 -17.60 -9.36 20.59
C ALA A 104 -16.66 -10.27 19.80
N LYS A 105 -17.10 -11.48 19.40
CA LYS A 105 -16.29 -12.40 18.59
C LYS A 105 -16.19 -12.04 17.11
N ASN A 106 -17.11 -11.25 16.56
CA ASN A 106 -17.14 -10.94 15.12
C ASN A 106 -17.24 -9.44 14.80
N HIS A 107 -17.33 -8.55 15.79
CA HIS A 107 -17.39 -7.12 15.51
C HIS A 107 -16.16 -6.59 14.74
N HIS A 108 -14.93 -7.06 15.05
CA HIS A 108 -13.72 -6.68 14.31
C HIS A 108 -13.71 -7.07 12.81
N ILE A 109 -14.47 -8.10 12.41
CA ILE A 109 -14.63 -8.40 10.98
C ILE A 109 -15.85 -7.67 10.40
N LYS A 110 -16.94 -7.55 11.17
CA LYS A 110 -18.17 -6.90 10.72
C LYS A 110 -17.99 -5.40 10.51
N SER A 111 -17.31 -4.71 11.40
CA SER A 111 -17.02 -3.28 11.29
C SER A 111 -15.83 -3.08 10.35
N LEU A 112 -16.06 -2.42 9.22
CA LEU A 112 -15.07 -2.29 8.14
C LEU A 112 -13.82 -1.52 8.59
N ALA A 113 -13.98 -0.61 9.53
CA ALA A 113 -12.91 0.22 10.05
C ALA A 113 -11.82 -0.56 10.83
N HIS A 114 -12.12 -1.77 11.32
CA HIS A 114 -11.11 -2.60 12.01
C HIS A 114 -10.24 -3.45 11.05
N SER A 115 -10.42 -3.32 9.73
CA SER A 115 -9.53 -3.99 8.77
C SER A 115 -8.21 -3.23 8.64
N PRO A 116 -7.04 -3.87 8.74
CA PRO A 116 -5.73 -3.25 8.47
C PRO A 116 -5.46 -3.11 6.96
N SER A 117 -6.34 -2.40 6.26
CA SER A 117 -6.31 -2.22 4.81
C SER A 117 -6.66 -0.76 4.42
N PRO A 118 -6.38 -0.34 3.17
CA PRO A 118 -6.86 0.95 2.67
C PRO A 118 -8.39 1.11 2.75
N VAL A 119 -9.15 0.01 2.64
CA VAL A 119 -10.60 0.02 2.81
C VAL A 119 -10.96 0.33 4.26
N GLY A 120 -10.29 -0.31 5.21
CA GLY A 120 -10.50 -0.03 6.63
C GLY A 120 -10.12 1.40 7.02
N LEU A 121 -9.00 1.92 6.50
CA LEU A 121 -8.62 3.32 6.70
C LEU A 121 -9.68 4.27 6.14
N PHE A 122 -10.18 4.02 4.92
CA PHE A 122 -11.24 4.83 4.33
C PHE A 122 -12.49 4.88 5.21
N PHE A 123 -13.00 3.72 5.64
CA PHE A 123 -14.19 3.66 6.50
C PHE A 123 -13.94 4.26 7.88
N SER A 124 -12.77 4.05 8.46
CA SER A 124 -12.36 4.69 9.71
C SER A 124 -12.39 6.21 9.62
N MET A 125 -11.83 6.80 8.55
CA MET A 125 -11.86 8.24 8.36
C MET A 125 -13.30 8.72 8.12
N LEU A 126 -14.04 8.07 7.22
CA LEU A 126 -15.43 8.41 6.94
C LEU A 126 -16.28 8.41 8.21
N ASN A 127 -16.16 7.38 9.04
CA ASN A 127 -16.91 7.19 10.26
C ASN A 127 -16.56 8.23 11.34
N GLN A 128 -15.27 8.58 11.49
CA GLN A 128 -14.85 9.65 12.39
C GLN A 128 -15.36 11.03 11.93
N PHE A 129 -15.29 11.34 10.63
CA PHE A 129 -15.75 12.63 10.09
C PHE A 129 -17.26 12.80 10.11
N THR A 130 -18.02 11.72 9.97
CA THR A 130 -19.49 11.77 9.86
C THR A 130 -20.21 11.36 11.14
N SER A 131 -19.46 10.99 12.20
CA SER A 131 -20.03 10.41 13.43
C SER A 131 -20.92 9.19 13.16
N THR A 132 -20.50 8.33 12.23
CA THR A 132 -21.20 7.09 11.87
C THR A 132 -20.35 5.86 12.19
N ALA A 133 -20.91 4.66 12.03
CA ALA A 133 -20.16 3.41 12.05
C ALA A 133 -20.67 2.49 10.92
N SER A 134 -19.76 1.91 10.15
CA SER A 134 -20.08 1.13 8.93
C SER A 134 -19.72 -0.35 9.08
N PHE A 135 -20.73 -1.20 8.87
CA PHE A 135 -20.66 -2.64 9.08
C PHE A 135 -21.10 -3.43 7.86
N VAL A 136 -20.77 -4.72 7.85
CA VAL A 136 -21.34 -5.70 6.91
C VAL A 136 -22.23 -6.70 7.64
N SER A 137 -23.47 -6.83 7.17
CA SER A 137 -24.38 -7.91 7.57
C SER A 137 -25.08 -8.47 6.35
N ASP A 138 -25.13 -9.80 6.26
CA ASP A 138 -25.89 -10.50 5.21
C ASP A 138 -25.54 -10.05 3.78
N GLY A 139 -24.26 -9.75 3.53
CA GLY A 139 -23.77 -9.27 2.24
C GLY A 139 -24.03 -7.80 1.95
N GLN A 140 -24.55 -7.03 2.91
CA GLN A 140 -24.92 -5.63 2.73
C GLN A 140 -24.13 -4.70 3.65
N LEU A 141 -23.79 -3.52 3.13
CA LEU A 141 -23.23 -2.42 3.91
C LEU A 141 -24.34 -1.79 4.74
N VAL A 142 -24.16 -1.77 6.06
CA VAL A 142 -25.07 -1.13 7.02
C VAL A 142 -24.31 -0.04 7.74
N THR A 143 -24.73 1.21 7.57
CA THR A 143 -24.17 2.36 8.29
C THR A 143 -25.18 2.87 9.30
N ILE A 144 -24.75 3.02 10.54
CA ILE A 144 -25.57 3.56 11.63
C ILE A 144 -25.00 4.90 12.11
N GLN A 145 -25.85 5.70 12.75
CA GLN A 145 -25.38 6.84 13.52
C GLN A 145 -24.66 6.35 14.77
N SER A 146 -23.56 7.02 15.11
CA SER A 146 -22.76 6.72 16.28
C SER A 146 -22.63 7.94 17.20
N GLU A 147 -21.93 7.76 18.32
CA GLU A 147 -21.53 8.85 19.19
C GLU A 147 -20.77 9.92 18.41
N THR A 148 -21.02 11.18 18.78
CA THR A 148 -20.33 12.31 18.19
C THR A 148 -18.84 12.19 18.44
N PHE A 149 -18.06 12.17 17.37
CA PHE A 149 -16.61 12.03 17.44
C PHE A 149 -15.93 13.33 17.01
N GLU A 150 -15.15 13.91 17.91
CA GLU A 150 -14.37 15.10 17.60
C GLU A 150 -12.98 14.69 17.10
N LEU A 151 -12.70 14.97 15.83
CA LEU A 151 -11.37 14.76 15.24
C LEU A 151 -10.39 15.83 15.71
N GLU A 152 -9.27 15.38 16.28
CA GLU A 152 -8.17 16.27 16.65
C GLU A 152 -7.52 16.93 15.43
N GLY A 153 -7.13 18.20 15.56
CA GLY A 153 -6.45 18.97 14.51
C GLY A 153 -7.17 20.26 14.12
N HIS A 154 -6.39 21.33 13.90
CA HIS A 154 -6.93 22.67 13.64
C HIS A 154 -7.27 22.94 12.17
N ASN A 155 -6.93 22.02 11.26
CA ASN A 155 -7.22 22.13 9.83
C ASN A 155 -7.51 20.74 9.23
N PRO A 156 -8.06 20.65 8.00
CA PRO A 156 -8.43 19.38 7.38
C PRO A 156 -7.27 18.38 7.24
N VAL A 157 -6.07 18.86 6.89
CA VAL A 157 -4.87 18.01 6.73
C VAL A 157 -4.44 17.42 8.07
N ALA A 158 -4.42 18.23 9.13
CA ALA A 158 -4.14 17.78 10.48
C ALA A 158 -5.17 16.76 10.97
N LYS A 159 -6.46 16.99 10.71
CA LYS A 159 -7.54 16.03 11.05
C LYS A 159 -7.38 14.69 10.33
N LEU A 160 -6.99 14.71 9.06
CA LEU A 160 -6.72 13.50 8.30
C LEU A 160 -5.54 12.71 8.91
N PHE A 161 -4.45 13.40 9.23
CA PHE A 161 -3.29 12.78 9.88
C PHE A 161 -3.64 12.21 11.26
N CYS A 162 -4.27 13.00 12.14
CA CYS A 162 -4.64 12.57 13.48
C CYS A 162 -5.63 11.39 13.43
N GLY A 163 -6.65 11.43 12.57
CA GLY A 163 -7.58 10.32 12.41
C GLY A 163 -6.91 9.04 11.88
N THR A 164 -5.93 9.18 10.99
CA THR A 164 -5.13 8.04 10.49
C THR A 164 -4.24 7.45 11.59
N ALA A 165 -3.57 8.30 12.37
CA ALA A 165 -2.73 7.88 13.50
C ALA A 165 -3.58 7.23 14.61
N ASN A 166 -4.75 7.77 14.90
CA ASN A 166 -5.70 7.22 15.85
C ASN A 166 -6.21 5.85 15.42
N TRP A 167 -6.59 5.70 14.14
CA TRP A 167 -6.96 4.42 13.56
C TRP A 167 -5.86 3.37 13.67
N PHE A 168 -4.61 3.73 13.35
CA PHE A 168 -3.48 2.82 13.49
C PHE A 168 -3.29 2.38 14.96
N GLY A 169 -3.37 3.33 15.90
CA GLY A 169 -3.27 3.04 17.33
C GLY A 169 -4.41 2.16 17.84
N HIS A 170 -5.62 2.34 17.32
CA HIS A 170 -6.79 1.53 17.62
C HIS A 170 -6.62 0.09 17.11
N LEU A 171 -6.20 -0.11 15.85
CA LEU A 171 -5.89 -1.44 15.32
C LEU A 171 -4.79 -2.15 16.11
N MET A 172 -3.78 -1.41 16.58
CA MET A 172 -2.73 -1.96 17.45
C MET A 172 -3.27 -2.43 18.80
N SER A 173 -4.40 -1.88 19.27
CA SER A 173 -5.07 -2.37 20.48
C SER A 173 -5.85 -3.67 20.21
N ASP A 174 -6.42 -3.82 19.02
CA ASP A 174 -7.29 -4.96 18.67
C ASP A 174 -6.56 -6.18 18.12
N VAL A 175 -5.37 -6.00 17.51
CA VAL A 175 -4.67 -7.07 16.77
C VAL A 175 -4.33 -8.29 17.63
N ALA A 176 -4.13 -8.10 18.94
CA ALA A 176 -3.88 -9.16 19.92
C ALA A 176 -5.15 -9.65 20.64
N GLY A 177 -6.32 -9.11 20.30
CA GLY A 177 -7.59 -9.27 21.01
C GLY A 177 -7.76 -8.26 22.14
N SER A 178 -8.96 -8.24 22.74
CA SER A 178 -9.31 -7.24 23.76
C SER A 178 -8.70 -7.51 25.12
N SER A 179 -8.52 -6.44 25.91
CA SER A 179 -7.99 -6.52 27.28
C SER A 179 -8.78 -7.50 28.17
N GLY A 180 -10.11 -7.52 28.04
CA GLY A 180 -10.98 -8.44 28.79
C GLY A 180 -10.81 -9.91 28.41
N SER A 181 -10.61 -10.21 27.13
CA SER A 181 -10.39 -11.59 26.68
C SER A 181 -9.01 -12.12 27.11
N ARG A 182 -7.98 -11.27 27.00
CA ARG A 182 -6.60 -11.58 27.37
C ARG A 182 -6.41 -11.68 28.89
N GLY A 183 -7.12 -10.85 29.66
CA GLY A 183 -7.12 -10.90 31.12
C GLY A 183 -7.71 -12.20 31.70
N ASN A 184 -8.56 -12.89 30.95
CA ASN A 184 -9.14 -14.18 31.31
C ASN A 184 -8.40 -15.38 30.71
N ALA A 185 -7.11 -15.22 30.39
CA ALA A 185 -6.26 -16.23 29.75
C ALA A 185 -6.74 -16.74 28.37
N GLY A 186 -7.65 -15.99 27.72
CA GLY A 186 -8.07 -16.28 26.34
C GLY A 186 -7.08 -15.75 25.30
N ARG A 187 -7.14 -16.29 24.08
CA ARG A 187 -6.44 -15.73 22.91
C ARG A 187 -7.06 -14.41 22.42
N GLY A 188 -8.37 -14.24 22.64
CA GLY A 188 -9.15 -13.12 22.11
C GLY A 188 -9.34 -13.18 20.59
N THR A 189 -10.27 -12.38 20.08
CA THR A 189 -10.46 -12.20 18.63
C THR A 189 -9.56 -11.06 18.17
N GLY A 190 -8.61 -11.34 17.27
CA GLY A 190 -7.74 -10.31 16.67
C GLY A 190 -8.49 -9.48 15.62
N ILE A 191 -7.77 -8.76 14.77
CA ILE A 191 -8.32 -8.11 13.57
C ILE A 191 -8.21 -9.00 12.34
N ALA A 192 -9.01 -8.74 11.32
CA ALA A 192 -8.98 -9.50 10.08
C ALA A 192 -7.62 -9.36 9.36
N VAL A 193 -7.25 -10.36 8.56
CA VAL A 193 -6.16 -10.20 7.58
C VAL A 193 -6.56 -9.08 6.61
N PRO A 194 -5.64 -8.23 6.10
CA PRO A 194 -6.01 -7.17 5.17
C PRO A 194 -6.91 -7.66 4.03
N PHE A 195 -8.00 -6.92 3.77
CA PHE A 195 -9.04 -7.22 2.76
C PHE A 195 -9.92 -8.45 3.03
N TYR A 196 -9.69 -9.19 4.12
CA TYR A 196 -10.48 -10.38 4.44
C TYR A 196 -11.94 -10.03 4.80
N GLU A 197 -12.19 -8.82 5.31
CA GLU A 197 -13.54 -8.30 5.57
C GLU A 197 -14.44 -8.31 4.33
N LEU A 198 -13.84 -8.24 3.12
CA LEU A 198 -14.57 -8.20 1.85
C LEU A 198 -15.27 -9.53 1.53
N PHE A 199 -14.85 -10.66 2.11
CA PHE A 199 -15.55 -11.93 1.96
C PHE A 199 -17.00 -11.86 2.46
N GLN A 200 -17.31 -10.92 3.36
CA GLN A 200 -18.68 -10.73 3.86
C GLN A 200 -19.65 -10.27 2.76
N PHE A 201 -19.16 -9.62 1.70
CA PHE A 201 -19.97 -9.20 0.54
C PHE A 201 -20.21 -10.34 -0.47
N LEU A 202 -19.77 -11.56 -0.18
CA LEU A 202 -19.89 -12.72 -1.07
C LEU A 202 -20.81 -13.80 -0.46
N PRO A 203 -22.13 -13.56 -0.33
CA PRO A 203 -23.10 -14.57 0.10
C PRO A 203 -23.39 -15.56 -1.03
N LEU A 204 -22.35 -16.24 -1.51
CA LEU A 204 -22.37 -17.12 -2.66
C LEU A 204 -22.20 -18.57 -2.26
N GLY A 205 -22.94 -19.45 -2.95
CA GLY A 205 -22.84 -20.90 -2.83
C GLY A 205 -23.51 -21.49 -1.58
N GLN A 206 -23.51 -22.81 -1.52
CA GLN A 206 -24.04 -23.58 -0.40
C GLN A 206 -23.10 -24.75 -0.10
N PHE A 207 -22.28 -24.58 0.92
CA PHE A 207 -21.19 -25.49 1.27
C PHE A 207 -21.52 -26.27 2.54
N ASN A 208 -21.13 -27.55 2.58
CA ASN A 208 -21.42 -28.42 3.71
C ASN A 208 -20.51 -28.07 4.90
N VAL A 209 -21.11 -27.61 6.00
CA VAL A 209 -20.44 -27.36 7.28
C VAL A 209 -21.11 -28.22 8.35
N GLY A 210 -20.56 -29.43 8.55
CA GLY A 210 -21.19 -30.46 9.37
C GLY A 210 -22.54 -30.89 8.77
N LYS A 211 -23.64 -30.63 9.50
CA LYS A 211 -25.02 -30.95 9.06
C LYS A 211 -25.72 -29.79 8.36
N HIS A 212 -25.12 -28.60 8.34
CA HIS A 212 -25.73 -27.38 7.81
C HIS A 212 -25.07 -26.97 6.50
N LYS A 213 -25.81 -26.23 5.67
CA LYS A 213 -25.25 -25.55 4.50
C LYS A 213 -25.04 -24.09 4.81
N GLN A 214 -23.90 -23.55 4.40
CA GLN A 214 -23.51 -22.15 4.61
C GLN A 214 -22.85 -21.58 3.35
N ASP A 215 -23.05 -20.29 3.10
CA ASP A 215 -22.36 -19.55 2.04
C ASP A 215 -20.93 -19.14 2.45
N ILE A 216 -20.16 -18.61 1.48
CA ILE A 216 -18.77 -18.17 1.69
C ILE A 216 -18.66 -17.07 2.74
N ALA A 217 -19.55 -16.07 2.71
CA ALA A 217 -19.54 -14.97 3.69
C ALA A 217 -19.66 -15.50 5.12
N THR A 218 -20.60 -16.42 5.35
CA THR A 218 -20.81 -17.07 6.65
C THR A 218 -19.60 -17.91 7.05
N ILE A 219 -19.01 -18.67 6.12
CA ILE A 219 -17.81 -19.47 6.39
C ILE A 219 -16.62 -18.58 6.77
N ALA A 220 -16.41 -17.47 6.07
CA ALA A 220 -15.32 -16.54 6.35
C ALA A 220 -15.46 -15.89 7.74
N VAL A 221 -16.66 -15.41 8.09
CA VAL A 221 -16.92 -14.87 9.43
C VAL A 221 -16.68 -15.93 10.51
N ARG A 222 -17.10 -17.18 10.28
CA ARG A 222 -16.86 -18.27 11.23
C ARG A 222 -15.39 -18.64 11.34
N ALA A 223 -14.66 -18.75 10.23
CA ALA A 223 -13.23 -19.03 10.24
C ALA A 223 -12.48 -17.95 11.02
N PHE A 224 -12.82 -16.68 10.82
CA PHE A 224 -12.30 -15.57 11.61
C PHE A 224 -12.56 -15.74 13.11
N GLN A 225 -13.79 -16.11 13.50
CA GLN A 225 -14.16 -16.36 14.90
C GLN A 225 -13.37 -17.52 15.53
N GLU A 226 -12.94 -18.50 14.74
CA GLU A 226 -12.10 -19.63 15.17
C GLU A 226 -10.60 -19.29 15.15
N GLY A 227 -10.23 -18.03 14.85
CA GLY A 227 -8.85 -17.53 14.95
C GLY A 227 -8.13 -17.36 13.63
N TYR A 228 -8.83 -17.42 12.49
CA TYR A 228 -8.31 -17.04 11.18
C TYR A 228 -8.18 -15.50 11.05
N ASP A 229 -7.36 -14.92 11.92
CA ASP A 229 -7.13 -13.48 12.07
C ASP A 229 -5.73 -13.07 11.57
N ALA A 230 -5.38 -11.79 11.69
CA ALA A 230 -4.09 -11.26 11.25
C ALA A 230 -2.88 -12.01 11.82
N ARG A 231 -2.97 -12.57 13.05
CA ARG A 231 -1.89 -13.36 13.66
C ARG A 231 -1.71 -14.70 12.94
N HIS A 232 -2.82 -15.33 12.55
CA HIS A 232 -2.75 -16.51 11.67
C HIS A 232 -2.25 -16.12 10.26
N GLY A 233 -2.63 -14.94 9.77
CA GLY A 233 -2.05 -14.33 8.56
C GLY A 233 -0.53 -14.26 8.57
N ILE A 234 0.07 -13.83 9.68
CA ILE A 234 1.53 -13.81 9.85
C ILE A 234 2.12 -15.22 9.73
N SER A 235 1.48 -16.23 10.32
CA SER A 235 1.92 -17.63 10.20
C SER A 235 1.86 -18.11 8.74
N MET A 236 0.75 -17.87 8.06
CA MET A 236 0.53 -18.23 6.66
C MET A 236 1.51 -17.54 5.70
N ALA A 237 2.01 -16.34 6.03
CA ALA A 237 2.96 -15.61 5.20
C ALA A 237 4.35 -16.28 5.18
N LEU A 238 4.75 -16.99 6.24
CA LEU A 238 6.07 -17.60 6.36
C LEU A 238 6.39 -18.64 5.27
N PRO A 239 5.54 -19.65 4.99
CA PRO A 239 5.80 -20.59 3.91
C PRO A 239 5.83 -19.91 2.53
N VAL A 240 5.04 -18.84 2.33
CA VAL A 240 5.04 -18.05 1.10
C VAL A 240 6.36 -17.30 0.91
N ILE A 241 6.84 -16.62 1.95
CA ILE A 241 8.12 -15.91 1.96
C ILE A 241 9.29 -16.89 1.77
N LEU A 242 9.27 -18.01 2.49
CA LEU A 242 10.30 -19.06 2.37
C LEU A 242 10.40 -19.56 0.93
N THR A 243 9.27 -19.81 0.28
CA THR A 243 9.23 -20.26 -1.12
C THR A 243 9.80 -19.21 -2.06
N ASP A 244 9.32 -17.96 -1.97
CA ASP A 244 9.77 -16.86 -2.83
C ASP A 244 11.28 -16.61 -2.68
N LEU A 245 11.78 -16.49 -1.45
CA LEU A 245 13.19 -16.24 -1.16
C LEU A 245 14.10 -17.41 -1.57
N SER A 246 13.69 -18.65 -1.32
CA SER A 246 14.50 -19.83 -1.68
C SER A 246 14.66 -19.95 -3.18
N ILE A 247 13.61 -19.68 -3.95
CA ILE A 247 13.67 -19.69 -5.43
C ILE A 247 14.60 -18.59 -5.93
N ARG A 248 14.45 -17.35 -5.43
CA ARG A 248 15.32 -16.23 -5.82
C ARG A 248 16.77 -16.50 -5.49
N PHE A 249 17.03 -17.09 -4.32
CA PHE A 249 18.37 -17.41 -3.87
C PHE A 249 19.03 -18.47 -4.76
N ILE A 250 18.34 -19.59 -5.03
CA ILE A 250 18.85 -20.64 -5.93
C ILE A 250 19.09 -20.07 -7.33
N TRP A 251 18.13 -19.33 -7.87
CA TRP A 251 18.28 -18.69 -9.18
C TRP A 251 19.52 -17.79 -9.24
N ALA A 252 19.72 -16.93 -8.24
CA ALA A 252 20.87 -16.03 -8.18
C ALA A 252 22.21 -16.79 -8.07
N LEU A 253 22.26 -17.86 -7.27
CA LEU A 253 23.45 -18.71 -7.16
C LEU A 253 23.81 -19.37 -8.49
N ARG A 254 22.81 -19.89 -9.21
CA ARG A 254 23.04 -20.53 -10.51
C ARG A 254 23.56 -19.52 -11.53
N ARG A 255 22.94 -18.34 -11.63
CA ARG A 255 23.41 -17.28 -12.53
C ARG A 255 24.85 -16.86 -12.25
N TYR A 256 25.23 -16.79 -10.98
CA TYR A 256 26.58 -16.36 -10.62
C TYR A 256 27.62 -17.47 -10.84
N PHE A 257 27.36 -18.68 -10.33
CA PHE A 257 28.36 -19.75 -10.29
C PHE A 257 28.35 -20.67 -11.52
N GLU A 258 27.19 -20.92 -12.12
CA GLU A 258 27.04 -21.83 -13.25
C GLU A 258 27.21 -21.10 -14.58
N ASP A 259 26.55 -19.95 -14.73
CA ASP A 259 26.63 -19.15 -15.96
C ASP A 259 27.82 -18.17 -15.96
N GLY A 260 28.47 -17.97 -14.81
CA GLY A 260 29.62 -17.07 -14.66
C GLY A 260 29.29 -15.59 -14.85
N LEU A 261 28.03 -15.18 -14.63
CA LEU A 261 27.59 -13.81 -14.83
C LEU A 261 28.06 -12.87 -13.71
N PRO A 262 28.23 -11.57 -13.98
CA PRO A 262 28.50 -10.58 -12.94
C PRO A 262 27.41 -10.55 -11.88
N ALA A 263 27.77 -10.29 -10.62
CA ALA A 263 26.82 -10.25 -9.50
C ALA A 263 25.69 -9.21 -9.70
N SER A 264 25.96 -8.12 -10.43
CA SER A 264 24.96 -7.12 -10.79
C SER A 264 23.83 -7.66 -11.68
N GLU A 265 24.12 -8.69 -12.49
CA GLU A 265 23.13 -9.36 -13.36
C GLU A 265 22.40 -10.50 -12.66
N CYS A 266 22.87 -10.89 -11.47
CA CYS A 266 22.29 -11.96 -10.65
C CYS A 266 21.26 -11.43 -9.63
N ILE A 267 20.88 -10.16 -9.71
CA ILE A 267 19.89 -9.56 -8.82
C ILE A 267 18.50 -10.07 -9.22
N PRO A 268 17.77 -10.77 -8.33
CA PRO A 268 16.52 -11.45 -8.67
C PRO A 268 15.36 -10.47 -8.82
N THR A 269 15.29 -9.81 -9.97
CA THR A 269 14.24 -8.83 -10.32
C THR A 269 13.14 -9.43 -11.20
N ALA A 270 11.99 -8.74 -11.29
CA ALA A 270 10.89 -9.17 -12.15
C ALA A 270 11.19 -9.14 -13.66
N LYS A 271 12.34 -8.59 -14.06
CA LYS A 271 12.78 -8.50 -15.45
C LYS A 271 13.16 -9.86 -16.05
N HIS A 272 13.52 -10.83 -15.22
CA HIS A 272 13.97 -12.13 -15.70
C HIS A 272 12.79 -13.09 -15.89
N ASP A 273 12.49 -13.43 -17.14
CA ASP A 273 11.36 -14.29 -17.49
C ASP A 273 11.46 -15.68 -16.85
N GLU A 274 12.67 -16.25 -16.82
CA GLU A 274 12.93 -17.54 -16.18
C GLU A 274 12.64 -17.53 -14.68
N LEU A 275 13.06 -16.46 -13.97
CA LEU A 275 12.78 -16.31 -12.55
C LEU A 275 11.27 -16.20 -12.30
N ARG A 276 10.54 -15.46 -13.15
CA ARG A 276 9.08 -15.37 -13.04
C ARG A 276 8.43 -16.74 -13.19
N LEU A 277 8.89 -17.56 -14.15
CA LEU A 277 8.41 -18.91 -14.36
C LEU A 277 8.71 -19.83 -13.16
N MET A 278 9.93 -19.80 -12.63
CA MET A 278 10.30 -20.56 -11.43
C MET A 278 9.42 -20.18 -10.24
N LEU A 279 9.20 -18.89 -10.00
CA LEU A 279 8.33 -18.43 -8.92
C LEU A 279 6.89 -18.90 -9.14
N LEU A 280 6.36 -18.86 -10.37
CA LEU A 280 5.02 -19.33 -10.70
C LEU A 280 4.86 -20.82 -10.37
N LEU A 281 5.84 -21.64 -10.75
CA LEU A 281 5.84 -23.08 -10.49
C LEU A 281 5.99 -23.41 -9.01
N GLY A 282 6.86 -22.69 -8.29
CA GLY A 282 7.05 -22.89 -6.86
C GLY A 282 5.81 -22.52 -6.05
N HIS A 283 5.23 -21.34 -6.29
CA HIS A 283 3.99 -20.94 -5.61
C HIS A 283 2.80 -21.80 -6.02
N GLY A 284 2.72 -22.24 -7.28
CA GLY A 284 1.70 -23.19 -7.72
C GLY A 284 1.83 -24.56 -7.03
N THR A 285 3.06 -25.06 -6.86
CA THR A 285 3.34 -26.30 -6.13
C THR A 285 2.90 -26.19 -4.67
N LEU A 286 3.26 -25.09 -3.99
CA LEU A 286 2.83 -24.82 -2.62
C LEU A 286 1.29 -24.80 -2.53
N ALA A 287 0.61 -24.07 -3.41
CA ALA A 287 -0.85 -23.95 -3.40
C ALA A 287 -1.55 -25.30 -3.63
N VAL A 288 -1.01 -26.16 -4.50
CA VAL A 288 -1.54 -27.51 -4.71
C VAL A 288 -1.38 -28.38 -3.45
N ILE A 289 -0.21 -28.35 -2.81
CA ILE A 289 0.04 -29.12 -1.58
C ILE A 289 -0.88 -28.65 -0.45
N ASP A 290 -1.04 -27.35 -0.27
CA ASP A 290 -1.98 -26.72 0.67
C ASP A 290 -3.42 -27.22 0.44
N ALA A 291 -3.95 -27.10 -0.79
CA ALA A 291 -5.31 -27.54 -1.08
C ALA A 291 -5.51 -29.05 -0.91
N LEU A 292 -4.49 -29.87 -1.18
CA LEU A 292 -4.53 -31.30 -0.92
C LEU A 292 -4.61 -31.60 0.58
N ASP A 293 -3.82 -30.93 1.42
CA ASP A 293 -3.89 -31.11 2.88
C ASP A 293 -5.24 -30.64 3.44
N ALA A 294 -5.68 -29.43 3.05
CA ALA A 294 -6.98 -28.89 3.44
C ALA A 294 -8.11 -29.84 3.01
N GLY A 295 -8.06 -30.36 1.79
CA GLY A 295 -9.02 -31.33 1.25
C GLY A 295 -9.07 -32.62 2.06
N VAL A 296 -7.92 -33.23 2.34
CA VAL A 296 -7.82 -34.50 3.09
C VAL A 296 -8.27 -34.32 4.54
N ARG A 297 -7.80 -33.27 5.22
CA ARG A 297 -8.03 -33.08 6.66
C ARG A 297 -9.39 -32.49 6.98
N SER A 298 -10.02 -31.77 6.05
CA SER A 298 -11.36 -31.23 6.23
C SER A 298 -12.44 -32.31 6.34
N LYS A 299 -12.19 -33.52 5.81
CA LYS A 299 -13.16 -34.63 5.76
C LYS A 299 -14.53 -34.21 5.20
N GLY A 300 -14.53 -33.30 4.22
CA GLY A 300 -15.73 -32.78 3.58
C GLY A 300 -16.45 -31.64 4.32
N ASN A 301 -15.89 -31.15 5.44
CA ASN A 301 -16.39 -29.97 6.14
C ASN A 301 -15.70 -28.71 5.58
N TYR A 302 -16.46 -27.86 4.89
CA TYR A 302 -15.92 -26.68 4.21
C TYR A 302 -15.40 -25.60 5.16
N LEU A 303 -15.89 -25.51 6.40
CA LEU A 303 -15.30 -24.61 7.39
C LEU A 303 -13.90 -25.08 7.77
N MET A 304 -13.73 -26.39 8.02
CA MET A 304 -12.41 -26.96 8.30
C MET A 304 -11.46 -26.87 7.10
N PHE A 305 -12.00 -27.03 5.89
CA PHE A 305 -11.25 -26.80 4.65
C PHE A 305 -10.74 -25.36 4.59
N PHE A 306 -11.64 -24.40 4.76
CA PHE A 306 -11.31 -22.98 4.67
C PHE A 306 -10.32 -22.54 5.75
N MET A 307 -10.46 -23.04 6.98
CA MET A 307 -9.53 -22.75 8.06
C MET A 307 -8.14 -23.35 7.86
N ARG A 308 -7.99 -24.39 7.02
CA ARG A 308 -6.69 -24.98 6.70
C ARG A 308 -6.04 -24.41 5.46
N LEU A 309 -6.83 -23.76 4.60
CA LEU A 309 -6.34 -23.21 3.35
C LEU A 309 -5.47 -22.00 3.62
N ASN A 310 -4.25 -21.97 3.09
CA ASN A 310 -3.39 -20.80 3.14
C ASN A 310 -3.84 -19.74 2.12
N LEU A 311 -4.75 -18.85 2.51
CA LEU A 311 -5.26 -17.81 1.59
C LEU A 311 -4.17 -16.87 1.07
N LEU A 312 -3.08 -16.64 1.82
CA LEU A 312 -1.98 -15.78 1.35
C LEU A 312 -1.19 -16.44 0.22
N ALA A 313 -0.99 -17.76 0.28
CA ALA A 313 -0.41 -18.54 -0.80
C ALA A 313 -1.26 -18.46 -2.07
N TRP A 314 -2.57 -18.68 -1.93
CA TRP A 314 -3.51 -18.60 -3.05
C TRP A 314 -3.60 -17.20 -3.63
N PHE A 315 -3.64 -16.16 -2.78
CA PHE A 315 -3.64 -14.77 -3.22
C PHE A 315 -2.36 -14.44 -3.98
N ARG A 316 -1.19 -14.80 -3.43
CA ARG A 316 0.11 -14.60 -4.08
C ARG A 316 0.19 -15.31 -5.43
N PHE A 317 -0.18 -16.59 -5.47
CA PHE A 317 -0.16 -17.38 -6.70
C PHE A 317 -1.12 -16.80 -7.76
N THR A 318 -2.34 -16.45 -7.37
CA THR A 318 -3.35 -15.87 -8.28
C THR A 318 -2.86 -14.53 -8.85
N LEU A 319 -2.30 -13.65 -8.02
CA LEU A 319 -1.76 -12.37 -8.46
C LEU A 319 -0.59 -12.56 -9.44
N MET A 320 0.27 -13.55 -9.20
CA MET A 320 1.35 -13.91 -10.11
C MET A 320 0.84 -14.45 -11.45
N VAL A 321 -0.17 -15.31 -11.43
CA VAL A 321 -0.84 -15.81 -12.63
C VAL A 321 -1.44 -14.67 -13.45
N VAL A 322 -2.20 -13.78 -12.80
CA VAL A 322 -2.83 -12.63 -13.48
C VAL A 322 -1.76 -11.70 -14.06
N LYS A 323 -0.69 -11.42 -13.30
CA LYS A 323 0.42 -10.59 -13.77
C LYS A 323 1.12 -11.21 -14.97
N GLU A 324 1.41 -12.51 -14.92
CA GLU A 324 2.06 -13.21 -16.03
C GLU A 324 1.16 -13.26 -17.26
N ILE A 325 -0.15 -13.50 -17.11
CA ILE A 325 -1.12 -13.38 -18.21
C ILE A 325 -1.07 -11.98 -18.81
N GLY A 326 -1.09 -10.94 -17.97
CA GLY A 326 -1.03 -9.54 -18.42
C GLY A 326 0.24 -9.21 -19.20
N ILE A 327 1.39 -9.77 -18.82
CA ILE A 327 2.67 -9.65 -19.54
C ILE A 327 2.57 -10.37 -20.89
N GLN A 328 2.14 -11.63 -20.90
CA GLN A 328 2.07 -12.45 -22.11
C GLN A 328 1.04 -11.94 -23.13
N THR A 329 0.00 -11.23 -22.68
CA THR A 329 -0.99 -10.60 -23.56
C THR A 329 -0.66 -9.14 -23.90
N GLY A 330 0.46 -8.59 -23.43
CA GLY A 330 0.87 -7.19 -23.65
C GLY A 330 0.05 -6.13 -22.89
N LEU A 331 -0.86 -6.55 -21.99
CA LEU A 331 -1.67 -5.64 -21.16
C LEU A 331 -0.81 -4.90 -20.11
N SER A 332 0.21 -5.57 -19.56
CA SER A 332 1.09 -4.94 -18.58
C SER A 332 2.00 -3.88 -19.20
N ASP A 333 2.37 -4.06 -20.46
CA ASP A 333 3.24 -3.12 -21.17
C ASP A 333 2.54 -1.77 -21.32
N THR A 334 1.22 -1.76 -21.56
CA THR A 334 0.45 -0.50 -21.62
C THR A 334 0.40 0.22 -20.26
N ALA A 335 0.21 -0.51 -19.16
CA ALA A 335 0.17 0.07 -17.82
C ALA A 335 1.56 0.55 -17.36
N GLN A 336 2.61 -0.21 -17.68
CA GLN A 336 3.99 0.14 -17.38
C GLN A 336 4.46 1.33 -18.22
N MET A 337 4.08 1.40 -19.50
CA MET A 337 4.34 2.57 -20.35
C MET A 337 3.74 3.85 -19.78
N ASN A 338 2.53 3.78 -19.21
CA ASN A 338 1.92 4.95 -18.55
C ASN A 338 2.71 5.37 -17.31
N ILE A 339 3.12 4.42 -16.45
CA ILE A 339 3.93 4.70 -15.26
C ILE A 339 5.30 5.29 -15.66
N ASP A 340 5.95 4.72 -16.67
CA ASP A 340 7.25 5.19 -17.15
C ASP A 340 7.12 6.56 -17.84
N ALA A 341 5.99 6.86 -18.50
CA ALA A 341 5.69 8.19 -19.01
C ALA A 341 5.54 9.22 -17.88
N TYR A 342 4.86 8.86 -16.77
CA TYR A 342 4.75 9.74 -15.60
C TYR A 342 6.11 10.03 -14.96
N ARG A 343 7.00 9.03 -14.83
CA ARG A 343 8.36 9.24 -14.29
C ARG A 343 9.20 10.17 -15.15
N LYS A 344 9.10 10.06 -16.48
CA LYS A 344 9.78 10.99 -17.40
C LYS A 344 9.24 12.41 -17.30
N ILE A 345 7.93 12.57 -17.04
CA ILE A 345 7.33 13.88 -16.77
C ILE A 345 7.87 14.45 -15.46
N GLU A 346 7.95 13.64 -14.40
CA GLU A 346 8.53 14.04 -13.10
C GLU A 346 9.99 14.49 -13.25
N GLU A 347 10.83 13.69 -13.91
CA GLU A 347 12.24 14.05 -14.20
C GLU A 347 12.34 15.37 -15.01
N ALA A 348 11.48 15.57 -15.99
CA ALA A 348 11.46 16.82 -16.76
C ALA A 348 10.99 18.01 -15.92
N LEU A 349 10.00 17.82 -15.04
CA LEU A 349 9.52 18.86 -14.13
C LEU A 349 10.57 19.27 -13.11
N ASP A 350 11.32 18.30 -12.56
CA ASP A 350 12.44 18.58 -11.65
C ASP A 350 13.54 19.37 -12.37
N MET A 351 13.88 19.00 -13.62
CA MET A 351 14.82 19.79 -14.43
C MET A 351 14.35 21.23 -14.67
N TYR A 352 13.06 21.43 -14.95
CA TYR A 352 12.49 22.77 -15.09
C TYR A 352 12.48 23.55 -13.76
N LEU A 353 12.23 22.87 -12.64
CA LEU A 353 12.30 23.49 -11.31
C LEU A 353 13.73 23.92 -10.98
N ASP A 354 14.73 23.08 -11.25
CA ASP A 354 16.14 23.43 -11.08
C ASP A 354 16.55 24.64 -11.95
N GLU A 355 16.06 24.70 -13.20
CA GLU A 355 16.29 25.85 -14.08
C GLU A 355 15.63 27.12 -13.53
N LEU A 356 14.39 27.02 -13.03
CA LEU A 356 13.67 28.13 -12.41
C LEU A 356 14.30 28.60 -11.08
N GLU A 357 14.83 27.68 -10.27
CA GLU A 357 15.58 28.01 -9.05
C GLU A 357 16.91 28.70 -9.36
N GLY A 358 17.49 28.41 -10.53
CA GLY A 358 18.69 29.07 -11.04
C GLY A 358 18.46 30.47 -11.61
N LEU A 359 17.20 30.86 -11.87
CA LEU A 359 16.88 32.20 -12.34
C LEU A 359 16.92 33.20 -11.18
N ASP A 360 17.62 34.30 -11.41
CA ASP A 360 17.58 35.47 -10.54
C ASP A 360 16.23 36.18 -10.74
N TYR A 361 15.23 35.75 -9.95
CA TYR A 361 13.86 36.26 -10.05
C TYR A 361 13.79 37.78 -9.83
N ASP A 362 14.58 38.30 -8.89
CA ASP A 362 14.61 39.73 -8.58
C ASP A 362 15.12 40.51 -9.79
N ARG A 363 16.22 40.05 -10.41
CA ARG A 363 16.74 40.65 -11.65
C ARG A 363 15.74 40.56 -12.81
N PHE A 364 15.08 39.42 -12.99
CA PHE A 364 14.08 39.26 -14.05
C PHE A 364 12.87 40.20 -13.84
N GLU A 365 12.42 40.37 -12.59
CA GLU A 365 11.34 41.30 -12.27
C GLU A 365 11.74 42.76 -12.47
N GLU A 366 12.99 43.12 -12.16
CA GLU A 366 13.56 44.44 -12.46
C GLU A 366 13.59 44.72 -13.97
N GLU A 367 14.16 43.79 -14.76
CA GLU A 367 14.25 43.92 -16.22
C GLU A 367 12.84 44.01 -16.84
N ALA A 368 11.92 43.11 -16.47
CA ALA A 368 10.55 43.12 -16.99
C ALA A 368 9.78 44.41 -16.65
N ASN A 369 9.99 44.97 -15.45
CA ASN A 369 9.39 46.26 -15.08
C ASN A 369 9.99 47.41 -15.89
N ALA A 370 11.30 47.41 -16.15
CA ALA A 370 11.94 48.42 -17.00
C ALA A 370 11.37 48.40 -18.43
N TYR A 371 11.20 47.22 -19.03
CA TYR A 371 10.52 47.07 -20.34
C TYR A 371 9.08 47.59 -20.31
N ARG A 372 8.31 47.30 -19.26
CA ARG A 372 6.92 47.77 -19.14
C ARG A 372 6.83 49.29 -18.98
N ILE A 373 7.76 49.90 -18.24
CA ILE A 373 7.86 51.36 -18.11
C ILE A 373 8.22 51.97 -19.47
N PHE A 374 9.13 51.35 -20.21
CA PHE A 374 9.48 51.79 -21.56
C PHE A 374 8.29 51.71 -22.52
N GLU A 375 7.55 50.60 -22.53
CA GLU A 375 6.33 50.44 -23.33
C GLU A 375 5.30 51.54 -23.03
N GLN A 376 5.08 51.83 -21.74
CA GLN A 376 4.19 52.92 -21.32
C GLN A 376 4.68 54.28 -21.83
N LYS A 377 5.97 54.60 -21.68
CA LYS A 377 6.55 55.85 -22.18
C LYS A 377 6.39 55.97 -23.71
N LEU A 378 6.64 54.88 -24.45
CA LEU A 378 6.50 54.84 -25.90
C LEU A 378 5.05 55.11 -26.35
N SER A 379 4.06 54.60 -25.61
CA SER A 379 2.64 54.77 -25.93
C SER A 379 2.11 56.21 -25.87
N VAL A 380 2.84 57.12 -25.19
CA VAL A 380 2.49 58.54 -25.04
C VAL A 380 3.43 59.49 -25.79
N ALA A 381 4.40 58.98 -26.56
CA ALA A 381 5.30 59.78 -27.38
C ALA A 381 4.52 60.45 -28.54
N THR A 382 4.77 61.75 -28.78
CA THR A 382 4.02 62.52 -29.81
C THR A 382 4.90 63.12 -30.91
N SER A 383 6.22 63.04 -30.78
CA SER A 383 7.20 63.54 -31.75
C SER A 383 8.31 62.53 -32.00
N SER A 384 9.01 62.65 -33.13
CA SER A 384 10.19 61.82 -33.45
C SER A 384 11.34 62.05 -32.47
N GLU A 385 11.50 63.29 -32.00
CA GLU A 385 12.51 63.69 -31.01
C GLU A 385 12.29 63.01 -29.66
N ASP A 386 11.03 62.91 -29.21
CA ASP A 386 10.68 62.19 -27.98
C ASP A 386 11.02 60.70 -28.07
N ILE A 387 10.77 60.09 -29.24
CA ILE A 387 11.04 58.65 -29.46
C ILE A 387 12.55 58.38 -29.47
N THR A 388 13.34 59.23 -30.15
CA THR A 388 14.80 59.10 -30.18
C THR A 388 15.40 59.22 -28.77
N ALA A 389 15.00 60.25 -28.00
CA ALA A 389 15.46 60.42 -26.63
C ALA A 389 15.08 59.26 -25.71
N MET A 390 13.88 58.68 -25.89
CA MET A 390 13.46 57.50 -25.13
C MET A 390 14.26 56.25 -25.51
N LEU A 391 14.58 56.07 -26.79
CA LEU A 391 15.37 54.95 -27.27
C LEU A 391 16.82 55.04 -26.78
N GLU A 392 17.40 56.24 -26.75
CA GLU A 392 18.71 56.49 -26.15
C GLU A 392 18.72 56.20 -24.64
N ASP A 393 17.72 56.70 -23.87
CA ASP A 393 17.57 56.42 -22.44
C ASP A 393 17.47 54.91 -22.17
N PHE A 394 16.73 54.19 -23.02
CA PHE A 394 16.60 52.73 -22.95
C PHE A 394 17.92 52.02 -23.21
N LEU A 395 18.63 52.36 -24.29
CA LEU A 395 19.91 51.74 -24.64
C LEU A 395 20.97 52.01 -23.56
N VAL A 396 21.01 53.21 -23.00
CA VAL A 396 21.90 53.56 -21.87
C VAL A 396 21.53 52.76 -20.60
N HIS A 397 20.24 52.62 -20.29
CA HIS A 397 19.79 51.91 -19.09
C HIS A 397 20.16 50.43 -19.10
N PHE A 398 20.11 49.78 -20.26
CA PHE A 398 20.47 48.37 -20.44
C PHE A 398 21.94 48.15 -20.83
N GLU A 399 22.78 49.20 -20.77
CA GLU A 399 24.20 49.18 -21.15
C GLU A 399 24.45 48.66 -22.58
N ILE A 400 23.49 48.90 -23.49
CA ILE A 400 23.60 48.51 -24.90
C ILE A 400 24.33 49.62 -25.65
N PRO A 401 25.42 49.34 -26.36
CA PRO A 401 26.16 50.35 -27.10
C PRO A 401 25.26 50.97 -28.18
N LEU A 402 25.31 52.30 -28.31
CA LEU A 402 24.62 53.00 -29.38
C LEU A 402 25.25 52.59 -30.73
N PRO A 403 24.45 52.20 -31.73
CA PRO A 403 24.98 51.77 -33.01
C PRO A 403 25.45 52.94 -33.92
N TRP A 404 25.54 54.16 -33.35
CA TRP A 404 26.01 55.39 -33.99
C TRP A 404 26.79 56.25 -32.96
N GLU A 405 27.73 57.09 -33.42
CA GLU A 405 28.59 57.90 -32.54
C GLU A 405 28.19 59.41 -32.49
N ASP A 406 27.49 59.92 -33.50
CA ASP A 406 27.13 61.35 -33.66
C ASP A 406 25.62 61.63 -33.38
N ASP A 407 25.08 62.82 -33.66
CA ASP A 407 23.63 63.09 -33.49
C ASP A 407 22.80 62.14 -34.38
N PHE A 408 21.73 61.55 -33.84
CA PHE A 408 20.93 60.56 -34.55
C PHE A 408 20.35 61.09 -35.87
N ASN A 409 19.89 62.35 -35.90
CA ASN A 409 19.32 62.92 -37.11
C ASN A 409 20.41 63.20 -38.14
N GLU A 410 21.57 63.71 -37.72
CA GLU A 410 22.72 63.88 -38.61
C GLU A 410 23.22 62.54 -39.16
N HIS A 411 23.24 61.49 -38.33
CA HIS A 411 23.61 60.15 -38.74
C HIS A 411 22.67 59.57 -39.80
N MET A 412 21.36 59.84 -39.68
CA MET A 412 20.32 59.37 -40.60
C MET A 412 20.22 60.19 -41.90
N GLU A 413 20.73 61.43 -41.92
CA GLU A 413 20.75 62.29 -43.11
C GLU A 413 21.89 61.96 -44.08
N ASP A 414 22.95 61.28 -43.62
CA ASP A 414 24.06 60.82 -44.46
C ASP A 414 23.76 59.45 -45.09
N PRO A 415 23.61 59.36 -46.42
CA PRO A 415 23.31 58.10 -47.10
C PRO A 415 24.47 57.07 -47.07
N ASP A 416 25.69 57.48 -46.68
CA ASP A 416 26.85 56.58 -46.56
C ASP A 416 27.03 56.03 -45.14
N ASN A 417 26.25 56.49 -44.15
CA ASN A 417 26.26 55.98 -42.78
C ASN A 417 25.45 54.67 -42.65
N TYR A 418 25.91 53.79 -41.76
CA TYR A 418 25.22 52.56 -41.41
C TYR A 418 25.34 52.30 -39.92
N PHE A 419 24.25 51.80 -39.33
CA PHE A 419 24.25 51.36 -37.95
C PHE A 419 25.21 50.19 -37.75
N VAL A 420 26.11 50.33 -36.79
CA VAL A 420 27.05 49.28 -36.39
C VAL A 420 26.53 48.63 -35.12
N PHE A 421 26.01 47.41 -35.24
CA PHE A 421 25.62 46.59 -34.09
C PHE A 421 26.77 45.63 -33.77
N GLU A 422 27.22 45.61 -32.50
CA GLU A 422 28.18 44.60 -32.01
C GLU A 422 27.52 43.27 -31.68
#